data_AF-F0G0T0-F1
#
_entry.id   AF-F0G0T0-F1
#
_cell.length_a   1.000
_cell.length_b   1.000
_cell.length_c   1.000
_cell.angle_alpha   90.00
_cell.angle_beta   90.00
_cell.angle_gamma   90.00
#
_symmetry.space_group_name_H-M   'P 1'
#
loop_
_entity.id
_entity.type
_entity.pdbx_description
1 polymer ?
#
loop_
_entity_poly.entity_id
_entity_poly.type
_entity_poly.pdbx_seq_one_letter_code
_entity_poly.pdbx_strand_id
1 'polypeptide(L)' 'SGARLVTTAMYQLHRTNGRFALCTMCIGVGQGIAIAIERV' A
#
# COMPACT_ATOMS: atom_id res chain seq x y z
N SER A 1 2.99 -3.36 10.78
CA SER A 1 1.77 -2.84 10.13
C SER A 1 1.96 -2.54 8.64
N GLY A 2 3.05 -1.88 8.21
CA GLY A 2 3.23 -1.50 6.80
C GLY A 2 3.37 -2.63 5.80
N ALA A 3 4.20 -3.64 6.08
CA ALA A 3 4.29 -4.82 5.21
C ALA A 3 2.92 -5.46 4.99
N ARG A 4 2.13 -5.65 6.06
CA ARG A 4 0.76 -6.18 5.96
C ARG A 4 -0.15 -5.31 5.09
N LEU A 5 -0.07 -3.99 5.21
CA LEU A 5 -0.88 -3.04 4.44
C LEU A 5 -0.55 -3.13 2.95
N VAL A 6 0.75 -3.13 2.62
CA VAL A 6 1.26 -3.29 1.25
C VAL A 6 0.88 -4.64 0.66
N THR A 7 1.04 -5.74 1.40
CA THR A 7 0.65 -7.08 0.94
C THR A 7 -0.85 -7.16 0.65
N THR A 8 -1.69 -6.62 1.54
CA THR A 8 -3.15 -6.57 1.30
C THR A 8 -3.49 -5.75 0.06
N ALA A 9 -2.85 -4.59 -0.15
CA ALA A 9 -3.06 -3.77 -1.34
C ALA A 9 -2.64 -4.50 -2.62
N MET A 10 -1.51 -5.21 -2.60
CA MET A 10 -1.03 -6.06 -3.69
C MET A 10 -2.04 -7.15 -4.06
N TYR A 11 -2.59 -7.86 -3.07
CA TYR A 11 -3.64 -8.87 -3.30
C TYR A 11 -4.93 -8.24 -3.86
N GLN A 12 -5.33 -7.07 -3.37
CA GLN A 12 -6.50 -6.35 -3.87
C GLN A 12 -6.33 -5.93 -5.33
N LEU A 13 -5.15 -5.42 -5.71
CA LEU A 13 -4.85 -5.08 -7.11
C LEU A 13 -4.98 -6.30 -8.02
N HIS A 14 -4.44 -7.45 -7.62
CA HIS A 14 -4.56 -8.69 -8.40
C HIS A 14 -6.01 -9.17 -8.50
N ARG A 15 -6.74 -9.16 -7.39
CA ARG A 15 -8.13 -9.64 -7.34
C ARG A 15 -9.09 -8.78 -8.16
N THR A 16 -8.85 -7.47 -8.21
CA THR A 16 -9.72 -6.50 -8.90
C THR A 16 -9.24 -6.15 -10.30
N ASN A 17 -8.11 -6.73 -10.73
CA ASN A 17 -7.39 -6.33 -11.95
C ASN A 17 -6.98 -4.84 -11.96
N GLY A 18 -6.92 -4.19 -10.80
CA GLY A 18 -6.51 -2.80 -10.64
C GLY A 18 -5.05 -2.57 -11.02
N ARG A 19 -4.71 -1.34 -11.42
CA ARG A 19 -3.37 -0.99 -11.92
C ARG A 19 -2.46 -0.39 -10.85
N PHE A 20 -2.96 0.56 -10.06
CA PHE A 20 -2.18 1.28 -9.06
C PHE A 20 -2.84 1.24 -7.68
N ALA A 21 -2.02 1.14 -6.63
CA ALA A 21 -2.44 1.35 -5.25
C ALA A 21 -1.51 2.35 -4.55
N LEU A 22 -2.07 3.12 -3.62
CA LEU A 22 -1.33 4.01 -2.72
C LEU A 22 -1.54 3.56 -1.28
N CYS A 23 -0.44 3.31 -0.56
CA CYS A 23 -0.45 2.96 0.85
C CYS A 23 0.16 4.11 1.66
N THR A 24 -0.57 4.64 2.64
CA THR A 24 -0.09 5.69 3.54
C THR A 24 -0.20 5.25 5.00
N MET A 25 0.76 5.67 5.82
CA MET A 25 0.79 5.36 7.25
C MET A 25 1.37 6.51 8.05
N CYS A 26 0.83 6.70 9.25
CA CYS A 26 1.45 7.50 10.29
C CYS A 26 2.57 6.71 10.98
N ILE A 27 3.60 7.43 11.37
CA ILE A 27 4.68 6.99 12.24
C ILE A 27 4.62 7.90 13.47
N GLY A 28 4.99 7.39 14.65
CA GLY A 28 5.04 8.19 15.88
C GLY A 28 5.90 9.45 15.70
N VAL A 29 5.78 10.39 16.65
CA VAL A 29 6.52 11.68 16.64
C VAL A 29 6.27 12.57 15.42
N GLY A 30 5.11 12.44 14.77
CA GLY A 30 4.66 13.35 13.70
C GLY A 30 5.24 13.02 12.32
N GLN A 31 5.63 11.77 12.08
CA GLN A 31 6.21 11.31 10.82
C GLN A 31 5.17 10.55 9.98
N GLY A 32 5.41 10.41 8.68
CA GLY A 32 4.55 9.66 7.77
C GLY A 32 5.32 9.07 6.59
N ILE A 33 4.77 8.00 6.03
CA ILE A 33 5.31 7.34 4.83
C ILE A 33 4.18 7.05 3.84
N ALA A 34 4.50 7.19 2.55
CA ALA A 34 3.62 6.87 1.43
C ALA A 34 4.35 5.99 0.41
N ILE A 35 3.67 4.99 -0.14
CA ILE A 35 4.21 4.06 -1.14
C ILE A 35 3.17 3.89 -2.25
N ALA A 36 3.59 4.08 -3.50
CA ALA A 36 2.80 3.75 -4.68
C ALA A 36 3.26 2.38 -5.24
N ILE A 37 2.30 1.57 -5.67
CA ILE A 37 2.53 0.20 -6.17
C ILE A 37 1.80 0.06 -7.50
N GLU A 38 2.48 -0.42 -8.54
CA GLU A 38 1.86 -0.84 -9.82
C GLU A 38 1.78 -2.37 -9.87
N ARG A 39 0.64 -2.89 -10.32
CA ARG A 39 0.50 -4.31 -10.62
C ARG A 39 1.05 -4.58 -12.02
N VAL A 40 2.03 -5.48 -12.10
CA VAL A 40 2.58 -6.01 -13.36
C VAL A 40 1.72 -7.14 -13.93
#